data_AF-A0A0V0QKB3-F1
#
_entry.id   AF-A0A0V0QKB3-F1
#
_cell.length_a   1.000
_cell.length_b   1.000
_cell.length_c   1.000
_cell.angle_alpha   90.00
_cell.angle_beta   90.00
_cell.angle_gamma   90.00
#
_symmetry.space_group_name_H-M   'P 1'
#
loop_
_entity.id
_entity.type
_entity.pdbx_description
1 polymer ?
#
loop_
_entity_poly.entity_id
_entity_poly.type
_entity_poly.pdbx_seq_one_letter_code
_entity_poly.pdbx_strand_id
1 'polypeptide(L)'
;MDTNSKIFSQSQLKQILKNKYSNLTNASEETNATLQSNEKENDNYIAKKQLQNLINQKLHCEKTYFVELAQEITNYIFEKEKQSEISFKECPFEKHKNLSEEVRKVLINWIIQQQNTFEFPNQILYDTIKYIDYYLIQVEEPDITLENFQELGITAFQLAVKNITKCSFEMEQLEHLTKDWVKKDKILQREFQILETIGSNFTAPTRIEFLEIFCSLLDIDEKTKKFAAYILDSTLYLTKFIKYKCSFTASLSIFLAYSLINEKWGTPKYFQIVTNYSEKEIIQYKKVIMDSLLRPVKYPTNSKNQNIYKYLNQKYKKDNILEQTQQLLQKFLE
;
A
#
# COMPACT_ATOMS: atom_id res chain seq x y z
N MET A 1 29.09 -39.60 5.56
CA MET A 1 29.37 -38.59 6.60
C MET A 1 28.10 -37.78 6.75
N ASP A 2 27.35 -38.08 7.81
CA ASP A 2 25.96 -37.71 8.01
C ASP A 2 25.78 -36.24 8.42
N THR A 3 24.87 -35.56 7.73
CA THR A 3 24.33 -34.25 8.09
C THR A 3 22.98 -34.42 8.80
N ASN A 4 23.00 -34.48 10.13
CA ASN A 4 21.78 -34.59 10.94
C ASN A 4 21.06 -33.24 11.04
N SER A 5 20.02 -33.05 10.22
CA SER A 5 18.98 -32.04 10.40
C SER A 5 18.06 -32.43 11.56
N LYS A 6 18.18 -31.76 12.71
CA LYS A 6 17.19 -31.88 13.81
C LYS A 6 16.05 -30.89 13.57
N ILE A 7 14.97 -31.38 12.97
CA ILE A 7 13.68 -30.70 12.91
C ILE A 7 12.99 -30.92 14.26
N PHE A 8 12.65 -29.84 14.98
CA PHE A 8 11.88 -29.93 16.22
C PHE A 8 10.46 -30.42 15.93
N SER A 9 9.96 -31.35 16.75
CA SER A 9 8.57 -31.81 16.67
C SER A 9 7.59 -30.71 17.08
N GLN A 10 6.36 -30.73 16.55
CA GLN A 10 5.34 -29.72 16.84
C GLN A 10 5.01 -29.58 18.34
N SER A 11 5.17 -30.66 19.12
CA SER A 11 5.01 -30.63 20.57
C SER A 11 6.12 -29.84 21.27
N GLN A 12 7.37 -29.95 20.78
CA GLN A 12 8.51 -29.18 21.30
C GLN A 12 8.36 -27.69 20.99
N LEU A 13 7.89 -27.33 19.80
CA LEU A 13 7.60 -25.93 19.45
C LEU A 13 6.49 -25.34 20.32
N LYS A 14 5.40 -26.08 20.58
CA LYS A 14 4.33 -25.64 21.48
C LYS A 14 4.80 -25.40 22.91
N GLN A 15 5.72 -26.22 23.41
CA GLN A 15 6.24 -26.11 24.78
C GLN A 15 7.22 -24.95 24.93
N ILE A 16 8.05 -24.70 23.91
CA ILE A 16 8.95 -23.54 23.84
C ILE A 16 8.14 -22.23 23.79
N LEU A 17 7.06 -22.19 23.00
CA LEU A 17 6.16 -21.03 22.94
C LEU A 17 5.48 -20.84 24.31
N LYS A 18 4.91 -21.88 24.92
CA LYS A 18 4.23 -21.79 26.22
C LYS A 18 5.13 -21.22 27.33
N ASN A 19 6.40 -21.61 27.37
CA ASN A 19 7.38 -21.11 28.34
C ASN A 19 7.87 -19.67 28.05
N LYS A 20 7.80 -19.23 26.79
CA LYS A 20 8.17 -17.86 26.40
C LYS A 20 7.07 -16.85 26.73
N TYR A 21 5.80 -17.27 26.66
CA TYR A 21 4.64 -16.41 26.93
C TYR A 21 4.14 -16.42 28.38
N SER A 22 4.54 -17.38 29.22
CA SER A 22 4.23 -17.37 30.67
C SER A 22 4.91 -16.22 31.43
N ASN A 23 5.99 -15.66 30.88
CA ASN A 23 6.69 -14.52 31.48
C ASN A 23 6.05 -13.16 31.09
N LEU A 24 5.20 -13.14 30.06
CA LEU A 24 4.49 -11.93 29.62
C LEU A 24 3.19 -11.70 30.41
N THR A 25 2.55 -12.76 30.88
CA THR A 25 1.36 -12.67 31.74
C THR A 25 1.70 -12.06 33.10
N ASN A 26 2.86 -12.38 33.67
CA ASN A 26 3.26 -11.87 34.99
C ASN A 26 3.66 -10.38 34.93
N ALA A 27 4.17 -9.89 33.79
CA ALA A 27 4.49 -8.47 33.59
C ALA A 27 3.23 -7.59 33.39
N SER A 28 2.12 -8.19 32.95
CA SER A 28 0.84 -7.49 32.78
C SER A 28 0.05 -7.31 34.08
N GLU A 29 0.35 -8.09 35.13
CA GLU A 29 -0.33 -7.95 36.42
C GLU A 29 0.25 -6.82 37.27
N GLU A 30 1.56 -6.55 37.17
CA GLU A 30 2.21 -5.43 37.89
C GLU A 30 1.90 -4.05 37.29
N THR A 31 1.53 -3.98 36.01
CA THR A 31 1.20 -2.71 35.32
C THR A 31 -0.26 -2.28 35.52
N ASN A 32 -1.15 -3.18 35.91
CA ASN A 32 -2.58 -2.89 36.13
C ASN A 32 -2.90 -2.17 37.45
N ALA A 33 -1.90 -1.91 38.30
CA ALA A 33 -2.08 -1.21 39.57
C ALA A 33 -1.98 0.33 39.48
N THR A 34 -1.69 0.93 38.32
CA THR A 34 -1.33 2.36 38.24
C THR A 34 -1.96 3.15 37.11
N LEU A 35 -3.21 2.87 36.72
CA LEU A 35 -3.92 3.72 35.75
C LEU A 35 -5.39 3.95 36.17
N GLN A 36 -5.56 4.74 37.24
CA GLN A 36 -6.77 5.53 37.46
C GLN A 36 -6.53 6.94 36.91
N SER A 37 -6.83 7.18 35.64
CA SER A 37 -7.29 8.48 35.11
C SER A 37 -7.44 8.43 33.59
N ASN A 38 -8.55 9.00 33.09
CA ASN A 38 -8.84 9.45 31.71
C ASN A 38 -9.99 8.71 31.00
N GLU A 39 -11.19 9.26 31.14
CA GLU A 39 -12.46 8.77 30.58
C GLU A 39 -12.49 8.66 29.04
N LYS A 40 -11.57 9.30 28.30
CA LYS A 40 -11.46 9.15 26.83
C LYS A 40 -10.81 7.85 26.37
N GLU A 41 -9.99 7.22 27.21
CA GLU A 41 -9.47 5.86 26.93
C GLU A 41 -10.53 4.79 27.16
N ASN A 42 -11.52 5.09 28.00
CA ASN A 42 -12.57 4.15 28.39
C ASN A 42 -13.50 3.84 27.20
N ASP A 43 -13.92 4.84 26.43
CA ASP A 43 -14.75 4.62 25.23
C ASP A 43 -14.05 3.79 24.16
N ASN A 44 -12.74 4.02 23.97
CA ASN A 44 -11.93 3.32 22.98
C ASN A 44 -11.61 1.87 23.44
N TYR A 45 -11.40 1.68 24.75
CA TYR A 45 -11.26 0.38 25.39
C TYR A 45 -12.55 -0.43 25.33
N ILE A 46 -13.69 0.20 25.61
CA ILE A 46 -15.03 -0.41 25.52
C ILE A 46 -15.33 -0.78 24.07
N ALA A 47 -15.01 0.08 23.09
CA ALA A 47 -15.20 -0.21 21.67
C ALA A 47 -14.29 -1.36 21.18
N LYS A 48 -13.03 -1.42 21.62
CA LYS A 48 -12.12 -2.54 21.37
C LYS A 48 -12.65 -3.84 21.98
N LYS A 49 -13.14 -3.80 23.23
CA LYS A 49 -13.72 -4.96 23.91
C LYS A 49 -15.02 -5.42 23.25
N GLN A 50 -15.84 -4.49 22.76
CA GLN A 50 -17.05 -4.79 21.99
C GLN A 50 -16.72 -5.38 20.61
N LEU A 51 -15.68 -4.89 19.94
CA LEU A 51 -15.15 -5.47 18.70
C LEU A 51 -14.68 -6.91 18.95
N GLN A 52 -13.85 -7.12 19.98
CA GLN A 52 -13.38 -8.45 20.42
C GLN A 52 -14.55 -9.39 20.68
N ASN A 53 -15.59 -8.92 21.39
CA ASN A 53 -16.76 -9.72 21.74
C ASN A 53 -17.65 -10.03 20.51
N LEU A 54 -17.84 -9.09 19.60
CA LEU A 54 -18.61 -9.30 18.37
C LEU A 54 -17.90 -10.24 17.39
N ILE A 55 -16.57 -10.17 17.34
CA ILE A 55 -15.72 -11.10 16.61
C ILE A 55 -15.84 -12.50 17.20
N ASN A 56 -15.77 -12.61 18.53
CA ASN A 56 -15.90 -13.88 19.24
C ASN A 56 -17.30 -14.50 19.12
N GLN A 57 -18.35 -13.68 19.04
CA GLN A 57 -19.74 -14.16 18.88
C GLN A 57 -20.11 -14.58 17.46
N LYS A 58 -19.45 -14.04 16.42
CA LYS A 58 -19.78 -14.36 15.01
C LYS A 58 -19.11 -15.62 14.47
N LEU A 59 -18.20 -16.27 15.20
CA LEU A 59 -17.26 -17.23 14.63
C LEU A 59 -17.11 -18.47 15.53
N HIS A 60 -17.87 -19.51 15.24
CA HIS A 60 -17.58 -20.85 15.76
C HIS A 60 -16.25 -21.34 15.19
N CYS A 61 -15.26 -21.45 16.09
CA CYS A 61 -14.08 -22.32 16.04
C CYS A 61 -13.34 -22.42 14.70
N GLU A 62 -12.49 -21.41 14.42
CA GLU A 62 -11.26 -21.44 13.59
C GLU A 62 -10.72 -20.00 13.40
N LYS A 63 -11.57 -18.97 13.52
CA LYS A 63 -11.24 -17.57 13.21
C LYS A 63 -10.85 -16.67 14.40
N THR A 64 -10.86 -17.14 15.65
CA THR A 64 -10.37 -16.34 16.79
C THR A 64 -8.85 -16.09 16.68
N TYR A 65 -8.09 -17.09 16.22
CA TYR A 65 -6.66 -16.96 15.90
C TYR A 65 -6.39 -15.93 14.79
N PHE A 66 -7.33 -15.78 13.85
CA PHE A 66 -7.20 -14.83 12.74
C PHE A 66 -7.27 -13.38 13.22
N VAL A 67 -8.00 -13.09 14.29
CA VAL A 67 -8.21 -11.70 14.76
C VAL A 67 -7.05 -11.20 15.60
N GLU A 68 -6.56 -12.00 16.54
CA GLU A 68 -5.35 -11.65 17.31
C GLU A 68 -4.17 -11.49 16.35
N LEU A 69 -4.02 -12.40 15.39
CA LEU A 69 -3.03 -12.31 14.33
C LEU A 69 -3.21 -11.07 13.45
N ALA A 70 -4.44 -10.70 13.10
CA ALA A 70 -4.68 -9.53 12.26
C ALA A 70 -4.42 -8.20 12.98
N GLN A 71 -4.66 -8.13 14.30
CA GLN A 71 -4.25 -7.00 15.13
C GLN A 71 -2.72 -6.89 15.22
N GLU A 72 -2.02 -8.02 15.40
CA GLU A 72 -0.55 -8.09 15.41
C GLU A 72 0.04 -7.69 14.06
N ILE A 73 -0.51 -8.19 12.95
CA ILE A 73 -0.12 -7.83 11.58
C ILE A 73 -0.32 -6.33 11.35
N THR A 74 -1.46 -5.78 11.80
CA THR A 74 -1.76 -4.35 11.66
C THR A 74 -0.76 -3.50 12.45
N ASN A 75 -0.47 -3.87 13.71
CA ASN A 75 0.52 -3.17 14.51
C ASN A 75 1.92 -3.28 13.88
N TYR A 76 2.30 -4.45 13.39
CA TYR A 76 3.58 -4.67 12.71
C TYR A 76 3.72 -3.79 11.46
N ILE A 77 2.70 -3.74 10.61
CA ILE A 77 2.76 -2.96 9.37
C ILE A 77 2.78 -1.45 9.64
N PHE A 78 2.06 -0.98 10.67
CA PHE A 78 2.15 0.42 11.12
C PHE A 78 3.52 0.76 11.71
N GLU A 79 4.13 -0.13 12.50
CA GLU A 79 5.48 0.08 13.01
C GLU A 79 6.51 0.09 11.88
N LYS A 80 6.34 -0.75 10.85
CA LYS A 80 7.19 -0.70 9.64
C LYS A 80 7.03 0.59 8.85
N GLU A 81 5.80 1.08 8.69
CA GLU A 81 5.57 2.39 8.08
C GLU A 81 6.20 3.53 8.91
N LYS A 82 6.17 3.44 10.23
CA LYS A 82 6.77 4.43 11.14
C LYS A 82 8.30 4.41 11.12
N GLN A 83 8.89 3.21 11.01
CA GLN A 83 10.34 3.01 10.87
C GLN A 83 10.87 3.50 9.51
N SER A 84 9.99 3.66 8.52
CA SER A 84 10.37 4.23 7.24
C SER A 84 10.80 5.69 7.45
N GLU A 85 12.10 5.97 7.37
CA GLU A 85 12.71 7.28 7.66
C GLU A 85 12.43 8.36 6.59
N ILE A 86 11.44 8.11 5.72
CA ILE A 86 11.16 8.94 4.56
C ILE A 86 10.27 10.10 4.98
N SER A 87 10.92 11.25 5.16
CA SER A 87 10.24 12.53 5.32
C SER A 87 9.70 12.98 3.97
N PHE A 88 8.47 12.58 3.70
CA PHE A 88 7.59 12.96 2.60
C PHE A 88 7.24 14.47 2.49
N LYS A 89 8.02 15.35 3.12
CA LYS A 89 7.69 16.79 3.24
C LYS A 89 7.65 17.52 1.90
N GLU A 90 8.41 17.06 0.90
CA GLU A 90 8.50 17.67 -0.43
C GLU A 90 8.31 16.61 -1.53
N CYS A 91 7.76 17.02 -2.67
CA CYS A 91 7.63 16.15 -3.83
C CYS A 91 9.01 15.90 -4.44
N PRO A 92 9.48 14.64 -4.59
CA PRO A 92 10.84 14.37 -5.08
C PRO A 92 11.11 14.96 -6.47
N PHE A 93 10.05 15.06 -7.29
CA PHE A 93 10.13 15.61 -8.64
C PHE A 93 10.39 17.11 -8.68
N GLU A 94 10.21 17.84 -7.57
CA GLU A 94 10.53 19.28 -7.51
C GLU A 94 12.05 19.54 -7.38
N LYS A 95 12.82 18.54 -6.95
CA LYS A 95 14.29 18.63 -6.83
C LYS A 95 15.01 18.46 -8.17
N HIS A 96 14.40 17.72 -9.10
CA HIS A 96 15.02 17.35 -10.38
C HIS A 96 14.39 18.13 -11.54
N LYS A 97 15.15 19.02 -12.16
CA LYS A 97 14.65 19.95 -13.21
C LYS A 97 14.20 19.22 -14.47
N ASN A 98 14.80 18.07 -14.77
CA ASN A 98 14.45 17.28 -15.94
C ASN A 98 13.24 16.35 -15.71
N LEU A 99 12.80 16.20 -14.46
CA LEU A 99 11.67 15.35 -14.12
C LEU A 99 10.42 16.20 -13.90
N SER A 100 9.28 15.64 -14.29
CA SER A 100 7.97 16.23 -14.04
C SER A 100 6.97 15.13 -13.75
N GLU A 101 5.81 15.51 -13.22
CA GLU A 101 4.70 14.56 -13.06
C GLU A 101 4.35 13.86 -14.38
N GLU A 102 4.41 14.56 -15.52
CA GLU A 102 4.13 13.98 -16.83
C GLU A 102 5.18 12.95 -17.26
N VAL A 103 6.47 13.22 -17.02
CA VAL A 103 7.55 12.24 -17.26
C VAL A 103 7.36 10.99 -16.40
N ARG A 104 6.99 11.17 -15.12
CA ARG A 104 6.66 10.06 -14.21
C ARG A 104 5.48 9.24 -14.71
N LYS A 105 4.42 9.89 -15.21
CA LYS A 105 3.22 9.22 -15.76
C LYS A 105 3.58 8.35 -16.96
N VAL A 106 4.49 8.81 -17.84
CA VAL A 106 4.97 8.02 -18.99
C VAL A 106 5.68 6.75 -18.51
N LEU A 107 6.59 6.88 -17.54
CA LEU A 107 7.30 5.72 -16.99
C LEU A 107 6.34 4.73 -16.33
N ILE A 108 5.44 5.20 -15.45
CA ILE A 108 4.45 4.35 -14.77
C ILE A 108 3.55 3.63 -15.76
N ASN A 109 3.12 4.31 -16.82
CA ASN A 109 2.33 3.68 -17.87
C ASN A 109 3.09 2.54 -18.56
N TRP A 110 4.39 2.72 -18.82
CA TRP A 110 5.23 1.64 -19.35
C TRP A 110 5.38 0.48 -18.35
N ILE A 111 5.60 0.75 -17.05
CA ILE A 111 5.70 -0.29 -16.00
C ILE A 111 4.41 -1.10 -15.91
N ILE A 112 3.26 -0.44 -15.99
CA ILE A 112 1.94 -1.09 -16.02
C ILE A 112 1.82 -2.01 -17.25
N GLN A 113 2.31 -1.58 -18.41
CA GLN A 113 2.31 -2.43 -19.60
C GLN A 113 3.17 -3.67 -19.39
N GLN A 114 4.35 -3.53 -18.77
CA GLN A 114 5.21 -4.67 -18.46
C GLN A 114 4.58 -5.60 -17.43
N GLN A 115 4.09 -5.08 -16.31
CA GLN A 115 3.41 -5.86 -15.28
C GLN A 115 2.23 -6.67 -15.87
N ASN A 116 1.43 -6.08 -16.76
CA ASN A 116 0.34 -6.79 -17.43
C ASN A 116 0.84 -7.84 -18.44
N THR A 117 1.89 -7.53 -19.20
CA THR A 117 2.46 -8.45 -20.21
C THR A 117 3.01 -9.73 -19.57
N PHE A 118 3.63 -9.60 -18.39
CA PHE A 118 4.14 -10.73 -17.62
C PHE A 118 3.13 -11.30 -16.62
N GLU A 119 1.89 -10.80 -16.60
CA GLU A 119 0.82 -11.22 -15.69
C GLU A 119 1.22 -11.20 -14.20
N PHE A 120 2.09 -10.26 -13.83
CA PHE A 120 2.57 -10.15 -12.47
C PHE A 120 1.50 -9.59 -11.50
N PRO A 121 1.55 -9.94 -10.21
CA PRO A 121 0.65 -9.36 -9.21
C PRO A 121 0.81 -7.84 -9.07
N ASN A 122 -0.26 -7.17 -8.63
CA ASN A 122 -0.27 -5.71 -8.39
C ASN A 122 0.83 -5.28 -7.40
N GLN A 123 1.18 -6.12 -6.43
CA GLN A 123 2.24 -5.87 -5.46
C GLN A 123 3.55 -5.45 -6.16
N ILE A 124 3.90 -6.06 -7.31
CA ILE A 124 5.10 -5.67 -8.07
C ILE A 124 4.99 -4.23 -8.57
N LEU A 125 3.84 -3.82 -9.09
CA LEU A 125 3.63 -2.44 -9.55
C LEU A 125 3.79 -1.44 -8.40
N TYR A 126 3.21 -1.73 -7.24
CA TYR A 126 3.28 -0.85 -6.08
C TYR A 126 4.70 -0.78 -5.49
N ASP A 127 5.40 -1.91 -5.38
CA ASP A 127 6.81 -1.94 -4.94
C ASP A 127 7.72 -1.22 -5.92
N THR A 128 7.53 -1.42 -7.22
CA THR A 128 8.31 -0.72 -8.26
C THR A 128 8.19 0.79 -8.12
N ILE A 129 6.95 1.30 -8.02
CA ILE A 129 6.70 2.74 -7.87
C ILE A 129 7.26 3.26 -6.55
N LYS A 130 7.11 2.49 -5.46
CA LYS A 130 7.70 2.82 -4.15
C LYS A 130 9.22 2.96 -4.27
N TYR A 131 9.91 2.02 -4.91
CA TYR A 131 11.37 2.06 -5.08
C TYR A 131 11.82 3.26 -5.89
N ILE A 132 11.11 3.58 -6.99
CA ILE A 132 11.39 4.79 -7.79
C ILE A 132 11.23 6.04 -6.94
N ASP A 133 10.07 6.22 -6.31
CA ASP A 133 9.77 7.43 -5.53
C ASP A 133 10.72 7.56 -4.33
N TYR A 134 11.04 6.47 -3.63
CA TYR A 134 11.95 6.47 -2.47
C TYR A 134 13.39 6.79 -2.88
N TYR A 135 13.85 6.19 -3.98
CA TYR A 135 15.16 6.50 -4.53
C TYR A 135 15.29 8.00 -4.84
N LEU A 136 14.32 8.58 -5.55
CA LEU A 136 14.34 10.02 -5.87
C LEU A 136 14.27 10.93 -4.62
N ILE A 137 13.65 10.47 -3.53
CA ILE A 137 13.59 11.26 -2.28
C ILE A 137 14.96 11.33 -1.61
N GLN A 138 15.72 10.22 -1.65
CA GLN A 138 16.92 10.01 -0.84
C GLN A 138 18.23 10.16 -1.61
N VAL A 139 18.21 10.07 -2.94
CA VAL A 139 19.41 10.22 -3.78
C VAL A 139 20.04 11.60 -3.61
N GLU A 140 21.35 11.65 -3.48
CA GLU A 140 22.12 12.90 -3.34
C GLU A 140 22.36 13.61 -4.68
N GLU A 141 22.14 12.89 -5.80
CA GLU A 141 22.29 13.43 -7.15
C GLU A 141 21.35 14.62 -7.37
N PRO A 142 21.89 15.81 -7.71
CA PRO A 142 21.10 17.04 -7.72
C PRO A 142 20.04 17.08 -8.84
N ASP A 143 20.28 16.42 -9.97
CA ASP A 143 19.32 16.38 -11.09
C ASP A 143 19.48 15.08 -11.87
N ILE A 144 18.41 14.29 -11.95
CA ILE A 144 18.40 13.01 -12.64
C ILE A 144 17.97 13.23 -14.09
N THR A 145 18.79 12.78 -15.04
CA THR A 145 18.46 12.87 -16.47
C THR A 145 17.31 11.93 -16.84
N LEU A 146 16.70 12.16 -18.00
CA LEU A 146 15.63 11.29 -18.51
C LEU A 146 16.12 9.86 -18.75
N GLU A 147 17.36 9.69 -19.24
CA GLU A 147 18.00 8.39 -19.43
C GLU A 147 18.13 7.65 -18.10
N ASN A 148 18.66 8.33 -17.08
CA ASN A 148 18.86 7.75 -15.75
C ASN A 148 17.52 7.41 -15.07
N PHE A 149 16.47 8.20 -15.33
CA PHE A 149 15.14 7.93 -14.80
C PHE A 149 14.50 6.68 -15.41
N GLN A 150 14.71 6.43 -16.70
CA GLN A 150 14.25 5.20 -17.35
C GLN A 150 15.02 3.97 -16.88
N GLU A 151 16.35 4.10 -16.75
CA GLU A 151 17.23 3.09 -16.16
C GLU A 151 16.78 2.73 -14.73
N LEU A 152 16.48 3.74 -13.91
CA LEU A 152 15.90 3.56 -12.57
C LEU A 152 14.59 2.75 -12.65
N GLY A 153 13.71 3.06 -13.60
CA GLY A 153 12.42 2.39 -13.76
C GLY A 153 12.52 0.89 -14.08
N ILE A 154 13.32 0.51 -15.09
CA ILE A 154 13.53 -0.91 -15.43
C ILE A 154 14.19 -1.67 -14.28
N THR A 155 15.16 -1.04 -13.61
CA THR A 155 15.89 -1.67 -12.51
C THR A 155 15.02 -1.85 -11.28
N ALA A 156 14.22 -0.84 -10.91
CA ALA A 156 13.24 -0.93 -9.83
C ALA A 156 12.18 -2.02 -10.10
N PHE A 157 11.75 -2.17 -11.36
CA PHE A 157 10.78 -3.20 -11.74
C PHE A 157 11.37 -4.61 -11.53
N GLN A 158 12.58 -4.84 -12.03
CA GLN A 158 13.30 -6.10 -11.82
C GLN A 158 13.53 -6.38 -10.32
N LEU A 159 13.88 -5.37 -9.52
CA LEU A 159 14.04 -5.52 -8.07
C LEU A 159 12.73 -5.97 -7.39
N ALA A 160 11.60 -5.37 -7.75
CA ALA A 160 10.29 -5.77 -7.22
C ALA A 160 9.92 -7.20 -7.63
N VAL A 161 10.19 -7.59 -8.88
CA VAL A 161 10.00 -8.96 -9.37
C VAL A 161 10.84 -9.95 -8.57
N LYS A 162 12.14 -9.68 -8.40
CA LYS A 162 13.06 -10.50 -7.59
C LYS A 162 12.58 -10.66 -6.15
N ASN A 163 12.11 -9.58 -5.53
CA ASN A 163 11.65 -9.59 -4.14
C ASN A 163 10.39 -10.45 -3.95
N ILE A 164 9.38 -10.29 -4.81
CA ILE A 164 8.06 -10.91 -4.62
C ILE A 164 8.00 -12.33 -5.18
N THR A 165 8.53 -12.55 -6.39
CA THR A 165 8.38 -13.82 -7.10
C THR A 165 9.51 -14.79 -6.83
N LYS A 166 10.64 -14.30 -6.30
CA LYS A 166 11.92 -15.04 -6.22
C LYS A 166 12.44 -15.49 -7.59
N CYS A 167 11.91 -14.93 -8.67
CA CYS A 167 12.39 -15.08 -10.04
C CYS A 167 13.09 -13.79 -10.49
N SER A 168 13.97 -13.90 -11.48
CA SER A 168 14.71 -12.78 -12.05
C SER A 168 14.59 -12.84 -13.57
N PHE A 169 14.43 -11.70 -14.21
CA PHE A 169 14.68 -11.61 -15.66
C PHE A 169 16.14 -11.91 -15.98
N GLU A 170 16.37 -12.51 -17.15
CA GLU A 170 17.70 -12.56 -17.76
C GLU A 170 18.11 -11.15 -18.19
N MET A 171 19.41 -10.85 -18.15
CA MET A 171 19.90 -9.50 -18.44
C MET A 171 19.63 -9.10 -19.89
N GLU A 172 19.78 -10.03 -20.84
CA GLU A 172 19.45 -9.82 -22.25
C GLU A 172 17.97 -9.47 -22.46
N GLN A 173 17.08 -10.08 -21.67
CA GLN A 173 15.66 -9.77 -21.69
C GLN A 173 15.39 -8.34 -21.22
N LEU A 174 16.07 -7.88 -20.16
CA LEU A 174 15.96 -6.50 -19.68
C LEU A 174 16.47 -5.48 -20.71
N GLU A 175 17.62 -5.75 -21.35
CA GLU A 175 18.13 -4.91 -22.43
C GLU A 175 17.12 -4.84 -23.58
N HIS A 176 16.54 -5.97 -23.98
CA HIS A 176 15.53 -6.03 -25.04
C HIS A 176 14.25 -5.26 -24.67
N LEU A 177 13.77 -5.37 -23.43
CA LEU A 177 12.62 -4.61 -22.93
C LEU A 177 12.82 -3.08 -23.03
N THR A 178 14.06 -2.63 -22.90
CA THR A 178 14.44 -1.22 -23.04
C THR A 178 14.89 -0.85 -24.46
N LYS A 179 14.74 -1.75 -25.43
CA LYS A 179 15.20 -1.58 -26.82
C LYS A 179 16.68 -1.19 -26.89
N ASP A 180 17.51 -1.86 -26.09
CA ASP A 180 18.96 -1.65 -26.00
C ASP A 180 19.42 -0.27 -25.50
N TRP A 181 18.51 0.59 -25.05
CA TRP A 181 18.87 1.88 -24.44
C TRP A 181 19.63 1.64 -23.13
N VAL A 182 19.13 0.76 -22.27
CA VAL A 182 19.76 0.49 -20.98
C VAL A 182 20.58 -0.79 -21.07
N LYS A 183 21.90 -0.67 -20.90
CA LYS A 183 22.83 -1.80 -20.93
C LYS A 183 22.92 -2.51 -19.59
N LYS A 184 23.22 -3.81 -19.61
CA LYS A 184 23.35 -4.71 -18.46
C LYS A 184 24.20 -4.11 -17.33
N ASP A 185 25.37 -3.56 -17.67
CA ASP A 185 26.28 -3.01 -16.66
C ASP A 185 25.65 -1.85 -15.90
N LYS A 186 24.86 -1.02 -16.58
CA LYS A 186 24.11 0.07 -15.95
C LYS A 186 22.99 -0.46 -15.05
N ILE A 187 22.26 -1.49 -15.48
CA ILE A 187 21.20 -2.11 -14.67
C ILE A 187 21.80 -2.67 -13.37
N LEU A 188 22.91 -3.40 -13.46
CA LEU A 188 23.58 -3.98 -12.30
C LEU A 188 24.11 -2.91 -11.33
N GLN A 189 24.72 -1.85 -11.86
CA GLN A 189 25.17 -0.72 -11.04
C GLN A 189 24.00 -0.02 -10.36
N ARG A 190 22.91 0.22 -11.11
CA ARG A 190 21.70 0.84 -10.58
C ARG A 190 21.03 -0.03 -9.52
N GLU A 191 21.07 -1.36 -9.65
CA GLU A 191 20.49 -2.29 -8.68
C GLU A 191 21.15 -2.11 -7.31
N PHE A 192 22.49 -2.07 -7.29
CA PHE A 192 23.26 -1.80 -6.08
C PHE A 192 22.92 -0.41 -5.50
N GLN A 193 22.93 0.64 -6.35
CA GLN A 193 22.62 2.00 -5.92
C GLN A 193 21.23 2.14 -5.33
N ILE A 194 20.21 1.50 -5.92
CA ILE A 194 18.84 1.52 -5.39
C ILE A 194 18.83 0.92 -3.99
N LEU A 195 19.37 -0.28 -3.83
CA LEU A 195 19.39 -1.00 -2.54
C LEU A 195 20.16 -0.23 -1.46
N GLU A 196 21.30 0.37 -1.82
CA GLU A 196 22.09 1.21 -0.92
C GLU A 196 21.34 2.48 -0.51
N THR A 197 20.72 3.17 -1.48
CA THR A 197 20.03 4.44 -1.26
C THR A 197 18.77 4.27 -0.41
N ILE A 198 17.95 3.26 -0.68
CA ILE A 198 16.67 3.06 0.03
C ILE A 198 16.82 2.24 1.31
N GLY A 199 17.86 1.42 1.42
CA GLY A 199 18.20 0.67 2.62
C GLY A 199 17.02 -0.12 3.21
N SER A 200 16.74 0.09 4.49
CA SER A 200 15.66 -0.60 5.22
C SER A 200 14.26 -0.32 4.64
N ASN A 201 14.07 0.80 3.93
CA ASN A 201 12.80 1.18 3.32
C ASN A 201 12.42 0.29 2.12
N PHE A 202 13.33 -0.56 1.63
CA PHE A 202 13.02 -1.58 0.63
C PHE A 202 11.84 -2.48 1.06
N THR A 203 11.78 -2.80 2.35
CA THR A 203 10.74 -3.65 2.95
C THR A 203 9.58 -2.85 3.56
N ALA A 204 9.56 -1.53 3.37
CA ALA A 204 8.48 -0.70 3.88
C ALA A 204 7.14 -1.07 3.21
N PRO A 205 6.04 -1.08 3.95
CA PRO A 205 4.75 -1.47 3.40
C PRO A 205 4.23 -0.50 2.35
N THR A 206 3.55 -1.07 1.36
CA THR A 206 2.91 -0.39 0.26
C THR A 206 1.45 -0.04 0.57
N ARG A 207 0.91 0.89 -0.22
CA ARG A 207 -0.51 1.26 -0.20
C ARG A 207 -1.44 0.06 -0.41
N ILE A 208 -1.07 -0.88 -1.29
CA ILE A 208 -1.92 -2.04 -1.62
C ILE A 208 -1.95 -3.04 -0.47
N GLU A 209 -0.82 -3.27 0.22
CA GLU A 209 -0.78 -4.17 1.39
C GLU A 209 -1.67 -3.65 2.52
N PHE A 210 -1.62 -2.35 2.81
CA PHE A 210 -2.54 -1.74 3.78
C PHE A 210 -4.01 -1.88 3.35
N LEU A 211 -4.31 -1.67 2.06
CA LEU A 211 -5.68 -1.83 1.55
C LEU A 211 -6.20 -3.26 1.75
N GLU A 212 -5.39 -4.27 1.42
CA GLU A 212 -5.76 -5.68 1.56
C GLU A 212 -6.02 -6.04 3.02
N ILE A 213 -5.14 -5.61 3.93
CA ILE A 213 -5.29 -5.82 5.38
C ILE A 213 -6.56 -5.14 5.91
N PHE A 214 -6.76 -3.85 5.58
CA PHE A 214 -7.91 -3.10 6.07
C PHE A 214 -9.23 -3.65 5.52
N CYS A 215 -9.29 -4.00 4.24
CA CYS A 215 -10.49 -4.62 3.66
C CYS A 215 -10.83 -5.94 4.34
N SER A 216 -9.82 -6.76 4.66
CA SER A 216 -10.03 -8.03 5.38
C SER A 216 -10.50 -7.82 6.81
N LEU A 217 -9.98 -6.81 7.51
CA LEU A 217 -10.31 -6.53 8.91
C LEU A 217 -11.67 -5.85 9.09
N LEU A 218 -12.06 -5.02 8.14
CA LEU A 218 -13.33 -4.30 8.15
C LEU A 218 -14.48 -5.09 7.53
N ASP A 219 -14.23 -6.33 7.08
CA ASP A 219 -15.20 -7.20 6.41
C ASP A 219 -15.88 -6.48 5.23
N ILE A 220 -15.05 -5.82 4.40
CA ILE A 220 -15.50 -5.03 3.26
C ILE A 220 -16.01 -5.95 2.15
N ASP A 221 -17.21 -5.69 1.64
CA ASP A 221 -17.77 -6.45 0.54
C ASP A 221 -16.95 -6.30 -0.76
N GLU A 222 -17.01 -7.32 -1.62
CA GLU A 222 -16.19 -7.37 -2.85
C GLU A 222 -16.44 -6.19 -3.79
N LYS A 223 -17.65 -5.63 -3.84
CA LYS A 223 -17.92 -4.45 -4.67
C LYS A 223 -17.17 -3.25 -4.11
N THR A 224 -17.31 -2.96 -2.81
CA THR A 224 -16.56 -1.88 -2.15
C THR A 224 -15.05 -2.05 -2.26
N LYS A 225 -14.55 -3.29 -2.13
CA LYS A 225 -13.13 -3.60 -2.28
C LYS A 225 -12.61 -3.26 -3.69
N LYS A 226 -13.36 -3.61 -4.76
CA LYS A 226 -13.01 -3.27 -6.14
C LYS A 226 -12.99 -1.75 -6.38
N PHE A 227 -13.97 -1.03 -5.85
CA PHE A 227 -13.98 0.43 -5.92
C PHE A 227 -12.79 1.06 -5.18
N ALA A 228 -12.46 0.54 -3.99
CA ALA A 228 -11.33 1.01 -3.22
C ALA A 228 -10.00 0.75 -3.96
N ALA A 229 -9.84 -0.42 -4.58
CA ALA A 229 -8.68 -0.74 -5.41
C ALA A 229 -8.57 0.17 -6.64
N TYR A 230 -9.69 0.44 -7.33
CA TYR A 230 -9.73 1.39 -8.45
C TYR A 230 -9.30 2.80 -8.02
N ILE A 231 -9.83 3.29 -6.90
CA ILE A 231 -9.45 4.59 -6.34
C ILE A 231 -7.97 4.59 -5.96
N LEU A 232 -7.48 3.52 -5.34
CA LEU A 232 -6.08 3.41 -4.93
C LEU A 232 -5.14 3.43 -6.13
N ASP A 233 -5.45 2.68 -7.19
CA ASP A 233 -4.69 2.66 -8.44
C ASP A 233 -4.65 4.06 -9.09
N SER A 234 -5.73 4.85 -8.97
CA SER A 234 -5.75 6.22 -9.48
C SER A 234 -4.73 7.15 -8.78
N THR A 235 -4.34 6.82 -7.53
CA THR A 235 -3.31 7.58 -6.80
C THR A 235 -1.89 7.33 -7.34
N LEU A 236 -1.67 6.23 -8.08
CA LEU A 236 -0.33 5.83 -8.52
C LEU A 236 0.32 6.88 -9.42
N TYR A 237 -0.46 7.60 -10.22
CA TYR A 237 0.05 8.60 -11.17
C TYR A 237 0.21 10.00 -10.58
N LEU A 238 -0.33 10.24 -9.38
CA LEU A 238 -0.47 11.56 -8.80
C LEU A 238 0.66 11.80 -7.79
N THR A 239 1.66 12.60 -8.17
CA THR A 239 2.82 12.93 -7.30
C THR A 239 2.41 13.55 -5.97
N LYS A 240 1.29 14.30 -5.94
CA LYS A 240 0.71 14.86 -4.72
C LYS A 240 0.40 13.82 -3.64
N PHE A 241 0.24 12.54 -4.01
CA PHE A 241 0.00 11.44 -3.07
C PHE A 241 1.28 10.81 -2.52
N ILE A 242 2.44 11.10 -3.10
CA ILE A 242 3.74 10.67 -2.56
C ILE A 242 3.89 11.16 -1.12
N LYS A 243 3.40 12.37 -0.81
CA LYS A 243 3.56 12.95 0.53
C LYS A 243 2.74 12.27 1.64
N TYR A 244 1.76 11.45 1.26
CA TYR A 244 0.86 10.80 2.20
C TYR A 244 1.36 9.40 2.55
N LYS A 245 1.16 9.03 3.81
CA LYS A 245 1.40 7.66 4.30
C LYS A 245 0.63 6.63 3.47
N CYS A 246 1.21 5.43 3.34
CA CYS A 246 0.60 4.32 2.63
C CYS A 246 -0.72 3.93 3.30
N SER A 247 -0.72 3.81 4.62
CA SER A 247 -1.90 3.53 5.46
C SER A 247 -2.99 4.58 5.27
N PHE A 248 -2.62 5.86 5.27
CA PHE A 248 -3.57 6.95 5.05
C PHE A 248 -4.21 6.88 3.66
N THR A 249 -3.41 6.65 2.61
CA THR A 249 -3.91 6.59 1.23
C THR A 249 -4.83 5.38 1.00
N ALA A 250 -4.51 4.24 1.62
CA ALA A 250 -5.38 3.06 1.64
C ALA A 250 -6.71 3.34 2.35
N SER A 251 -6.65 3.96 3.53
CA SER A 251 -7.82 4.34 4.33
C SER A 251 -8.72 5.33 3.59
N LEU A 252 -8.13 6.33 2.93
CA LEU A 252 -8.83 7.29 2.08
C LEU A 252 -9.58 6.60 0.93
N SER A 253 -8.95 5.59 0.32
CA SER A 253 -9.54 4.84 -0.79
C SER A 253 -10.74 4.00 -0.34
N ILE A 254 -10.66 3.37 0.84
CA ILE A 254 -11.79 2.65 1.46
C ILE A 254 -12.90 3.63 1.83
N PHE A 255 -12.59 4.74 2.50
CA PHE A 255 -13.55 5.76 2.88
C PHE A 255 -14.34 6.27 1.66
N LEU A 256 -13.63 6.56 0.57
CA LEU A 256 -14.26 7.06 -0.65
C LEU A 256 -15.10 6.00 -1.33
N ALA A 257 -14.60 4.77 -1.48
CA ALA A 257 -15.37 3.66 -2.05
C ALA A 257 -16.66 3.40 -1.26
N TYR A 258 -16.54 3.33 0.07
CA TYR A 258 -17.67 3.13 0.97
C TYR A 258 -18.67 4.29 0.87
N SER A 259 -18.19 5.53 0.82
CA SER A 259 -19.06 6.70 0.71
C SER A 259 -19.82 6.75 -0.61
N LEU A 260 -19.17 6.38 -1.73
CA LEU A 260 -19.81 6.34 -3.05
C LEU A 260 -20.87 5.25 -3.15
N ILE A 261 -20.60 4.07 -2.61
CA ILE A 261 -21.53 2.94 -2.67
C ILE A 261 -22.75 3.14 -1.78
N ASN A 262 -22.56 3.74 -0.60
CA ASN A 262 -23.65 4.04 0.33
C ASN A 262 -24.32 5.40 0.06
N GLU A 263 -23.87 6.12 -0.97
CA GLU A 263 -24.36 7.45 -1.34
C GLU A 263 -24.37 8.44 -0.16
N LYS A 264 -23.43 8.28 0.79
CA LYS A 264 -23.31 9.09 2.00
C LYS A 264 -21.87 9.14 2.48
N TRP A 265 -21.37 10.33 2.84
CA TRP A 265 -20.08 10.47 3.52
C TRP A 265 -20.08 9.67 4.82
N GLY A 266 -19.18 8.71 4.93
CA GLY A 266 -19.10 7.86 6.11
C GLY A 266 -18.04 6.77 6.01
N THR A 267 -17.89 6.05 7.11
CA THR A 267 -16.93 4.96 7.26
C THR A 267 -17.64 3.64 7.61
N PRO A 268 -17.05 2.47 7.27
CA PRO A 268 -17.52 1.19 7.78
C PRO A 268 -17.34 1.10 9.30
N LYS A 269 -18.05 0.15 9.92
CA LYS A 269 -17.93 -0.07 11.36
C LYS A 269 -16.47 -0.39 11.73
N TYR A 270 -15.99 0.19 12.83
CA TYR A 270 -14.62 -0.01 13.35
C TYR A 270 -13.48 0.58 12.52
N PHE A 271 -13.79 1.38 11.50
CA PHE A 271 -12.79 2.02 10.63
C PHE A 271 -11.65 2.70 11.40
N GLN A 272 -11.97 3.51 12.41
CA GLN A 272 -10.95 4.22 13.19
C GLN A 272 -10.06 3.27 14.00
N ILE A 273 -10.59 2.14 14.46
CA ILE A 273 -9.82 1.16 15.25
C ILE A 273 -8.82 0.42 14.36
N VAL A 274 -9.23 0.07 13.13
CA VAL A 274 -8.39 -0.68 12.19
C VAL A 274 -7.35 0.22 11.51
N THR A 275 -7.76 1.42 11.11
CA THR A 275 -6.92 2.31 10.30
C THR A 275 -6.13 3.33 11.11
N ASN A 276 -6.44 3.49 12.40
CA ASN A 276 -5.95 4.59 13.25
C ASN A 276 -6.32 6.01 12.75
N TYR A 277 -7.24 6.13 11.77
CA TYR A 277 -7.72 7.41 11.26
C TYR A 277 -9.21 7.59 11.55
N SER A 278 -9.57 8.72 12.15
CA SER A 278 -10.97 9.09 12.35
C SER A 278 -11.59 9.56 11.03
N GLU A 279 -12.91 9.42 10.93
CA GLU A 279 -13.68 9.96 9.80
C GLU A 279 -13.46 11.49 9.65
N LYS A 280 -13.35 12.20 10.77
CA LYS A 280 -13.09 13.65 10.79
C LYS A 280 -11.73 14.01 10.20
N GLU A 281 -10.70 13.21 10.42
CA GLU A 281 -9.37 13.44 9.83
C GLU A 281 -9.37 13.18 8.34
N ILE A 282 -10.03 12.11 7.88
CA ILE A 282 -10.08 11.78 6.44
C ILE A 282 -10.92 12.79 5.66
N ILE A 283 -12.09 13.18 6.18
CA ILE A 283 -13.00 14.09 5.46
C ILE A 283 -12.40 15.49 5.25
N GLN A 284 -11.41 15.90 6.04
CA GLN A 284 -10.67 17.14 5.81
C GLN A 284 -9.97 17.15 4.43
N TYR A 285 -9.67 15.98 3.87
CA TYR A 285 -9.08 15.83 2.54
C TYR A 285 -10.13 15.76 1.43
N LYS A 286 -11.39 16.11 1.72
CA LYS A 286 -12.47 16.17 0.71
C LYS A 286 -12.08 16.96 -0.53
N LYS A 287 -11.35 18.08 -0.40
CA LYS A 287 -10.87 18.81 -1.59
C LYS A 287 -9.92 17.97 -2.45
N VAL A 288 -8.98 17.26 -1.84
CA VAL A 288 -8.06 16.35 -2.56
C VAL A 288 -8.83 15.23 -3.23
N ILE A 289 -9.78 14.62 -2.52
CA ILE A 289 -10.70 13.61 -3.05
C ILE A 289 -11.43 14.16 -4.29
N MET A 290 -12.10 15.30 -4.14
CA MET A 290 -12.92 15.93 -5.18
C MET A 290 -12.10 16.30 -6.41
N ASP A 291 -10.99 17.00 -6.23
CA ASP A 291 -10.22 17.58 -7.34
C ASP A 291 -9.32 16.56 -8.04
N SER A 292 -8.83 15.55 -7.31
CA SER A 292 -7.78 14.66 -7.79
C SER A 292 -8.27 13.25 -8.11
N LEU A 293 -9.27 12.76 -7.38
CA LEU A 293 -9.79 11.39 -7.54
C LEU A 293 -11.13 11.40 -8.29
N LEU A 294 -12.04 12.32 -7.94
CA LEU A 294 -13.40 12.30 -8.49
C LEU A 294 -13.57 13.09 -9.78
N ARG A 295 -13.06 14.32 -9.85
CA ARG A 295 -13.20 15.19 -11.03
C ARG A 295 -12.60 14.56 -12.29
N PRO A 296 -11.39 13.96 -12.25
CA PRO A 296 -10.86 13.31 -13.43
C PRO A 296 -11.78 12.17 -13.91
N VAL A 297 -12.39 11.40 -12.99
CA VAL A 297 -13.23 10.25 -13.33
C VAL A 297 -14.53 10.70 -13.99
N LYS A 298 -15.11 11.80 -13.49
CA LYS A 298 -16.29 12.43 -14.09
C LYS A 298 -16.01 13.02 -15.48
N TYR A 299 -14.80 13.52 -15.72
CA TYR A 299 -14.42 14.18 -16.97
C TYR A 299 -13.11 13.61 -17.57
N PRO A 300 -13.15 12.39 -18.13
CA PRO A 300 -11.96 11.65 -18.53
C PRO A 300 -11.26 12.20 -19.80
N THR A 301 -11.92 13.08 -20.55
CA THR A 301 -11.45 13.61 -21.85
C THR A 301 -10.31 14.63 -21.73
N ASN A 302 -9.95 15.06 -20.53
CA ASN A 302 -8.84 16.00 -20.33
C ASN A 302 -7.50 15.34 -20.71
N SER A 303 -6.78 15.91 -21.69
CA SER A 303 -5.58 15.31 -22.31
C SER A 303 -4.51 14.89 -21.29
N LYS A 304 -4.37 15.64 -20.19
CA LYS A 304 -3.39 15.41 -19.12
C LYS A 304 -3.61 14.11 -18.32
N ASN A 305 -4.78 13.49 -18.40
CA ASN A 305 -5.12 12.29 -17.61
C ASN A 305 -5.50 11.07 -18.47
N GLN A 306 -5.41 11.17 -19.80
CA GLN A 306 -5.89 10.08 -20.68
C GLN A 306 -5.20 8.73 -20.43
N ASN A 307 -3.92 8.73 -20.03
CA ASN A 307 -3.17 7.49 -19.82
C ASN A 307 -3.63 6.73 -18.57
N ILE A 308 -3.84 7.43 -17.45
CA ILE A 308 -4.41 6.82 -16.23
C ILE A 308 -5.82 6.30 -16.51
N TYR A 309 -6.63 7.04 -17.28
CA TYR A 309 -7.96 6.59 -17.70
C TYR A 309 -7.91 5.32 -18.53
N LYS A 310 -7.02 5.25 -19.51
CA LYS A 310 -6.86 4.07 -20.36
C LYS A 310 -6.46 2.85 -19.53
N TYR A 311 -5.48 2.99 -18.64
CA TYR A 311 -5.08 1.90 -17.74
C TYR A 311 -6.22 1.44 -16.84
N LEU A 312 -6.84 2.36 -16.08
CA LEU A 312 -7.91 2.02 -15.15
C LEU A 312 -9.11 1.41 -15.88
N ASN A 313 -9.47 1.96 -17.04
CA ASN A 313 -10.54 1.43 -17.86
C ASN A 313 -10.20 0.02 -18.38
N GLN A 314 -8.96 -0.22 -18.81
CA GLN A 314 -8.53 -1.54 -19.29
C GLN A 314 -8.51 -2.58 -18.15
N LYS A 315 -7.93 -2.23 -17.00
CA LYS A 315 -7.81 -3.11 -15.83
C LYS A 315 -9.17 -3.50 -15.26
N TYR A 316 -10.08 -2.53 -15.13
CA TYR A 316 -11.39 -2.72 -14.52
C TYR A 316 -12.55 -2.84 -15.53
N LYS A 317 -12.23 -3.07 -16.82
CA LYS A 317 -13.23 -3.15 -17.90
C LYS A 317 -14.30 -4.22 -17.63
N LYS A 318 -13.85 -5.42 -17.22
CA LYS A 318 -14.73 -6.58 -17.02
C LYS A 318 -15.78 -6.34 -15.93
N ASP A 319 -15.45 -5.50 -14.96
CA ASP A 319 -16.29 -5.17 -13.82
C ASP A 319 -17.13 -3.91 -14.02
N ASN A 320 -17.00 -3.22 -15.17
CA ASN A 320 -17.66 -1.93 -15.46
C ASN A 320 -17.47 -0.89 -14.35
N ILE A 321 -16.35 -0.91 -13.61
CA ILE A 321 -16.15 -0.05 -12.44
C ILE A 321 -16.11 1.43 -12.84
N LEU A 322 -15.52 1.78 -13.99
CA LEU A 322 -15.44 3.17 -14.44
C LEU A 322 -16.83 3.77 -14.63
N GLU A 323 -17.70 3.08 -15.38
CA GLU A 323 -19.06 3.55 -15.65
C GLU A 323 -19.89 3.60 -14.37
N GLN A 324 -19.82 2.57 -13.53
CA GLN A 324 -20.51 2.57 -12.24
C GLN A 324 -20.00 3.70 -11.34
N THR A 325 -18.69 3.99 -11.34
CA THR A 325 -18.12 5.11 -10.58
C THR A 325 -18.64 6.43 -11.10
N GLN A 326 -18.70 6.64 -12.41
CA GLN A 326 -19.24 7.86 -13.02
C GLN A 326 -20.72 8.08 -12.66
N GLN A 327 -21.54 7.01 -12.73
CA GLN A 327 -22.96 7.06 -12.35
C GLN A 327 -23.14 7.37 -10.86
N LEU A 328 -22.41 6.69 -9.98
CA LEU A 328 -22.44 6.96 -8.53
C LEU A 328 -21.96 8.37 -8.22
N LEU A 329 -20.93 8.86 -8.92
CA LEU A 329 -20.45 10.22 -8.75
C LEU A 329 -21.43 11.29 -9.21
N GLN A 330 -22.25 10.99 -10.21
CA GLN A 330 -23.31 11.92 -10.61
C GLN A 330 -24.33 12.07 -9.48
N LYS A 331 -24.80 10.95 -8.92
CA LYS A 331 -25.75 10.94 -7.80
C LYS A 331 -25.20 11.53 -6.51
N PHE A 332 -23.93 11.27 -6.20
CA PHE A 332 -23.31 11.64 -4.93
C PHE A 332 -22.93 13.13 -4.84
N LEU A 333 -22.82 13.81 -5.98
CA LEU A 333 -22.41 15.21 -6.08
C LEU A 333 -23.57 16.18 -6.38
N GLU A 334 -24.72 15.65 -6.76
CA GLU A 334 -26.02 16.35 -6.82
C GLU A 334 -26.63 16.39 -5.40
#